data_AF-A0A291QZC8-F1
#
_entry.id   AF-A0A291QZC8-F1
#
_cell.length_a   1.000
_cell.length_b   1.000
_cell.length_c   1.000
_cell.angle_alpha   90.00
_cell.angle_beta   90.00
_cell.angle_gamma   90.00
#
_symmetry.space_group_name_H-M   'P 1'
#
loop_
_entity.id
_entity.type
_entity.pdbx_description
1 polymer ?
#
loop_
_entity_poly.entity_id
_entity_poly.type
_entity_poly.pdbx_seq_one_letter_code
_entity_poly.pdbx_strand_id
1 'polypeptide(L)'
;MLSLLTSCWRQSDNGQAKDQQKQVDKFYTETGGWDWIRVPLIKPYEAKKIDPKLESSNWYISYGKIDNAINVKDVSVIDSIIYAYCGDSTLLDYKYIKAAWFIFDVKKNIKQGFSSESEFDNYLQSNNYPKPHWQDIDSISEMLGNGGQVPWMPK
;
A
#
# COMPACT_ATOMS: atom_id res chain seq x y z
N MET A 1 -27.69 -66.31 -34.61
CA MET A 1 -29.03 -65.74 -34.31
C MET A 1 -29.14 -65.62 -32.79
N LEU A 2 -29.69 -64.52 -32.27
CA LEU A 2 -29.66 -64.01 -30.88
C LEU A 2 -28.28 -63.44 -30.46
N SER A 3 -28.06 -62.13 -30.37
CA SER A 3 -28.69 -61.08 -29.54
C SER A 3 -28.69 -61.41 -28.05
N LEU A 4 -27.89 -60.67 -27.27
CA LEU A 4 -28.37 -59.91 -26.11
C LEU A 4 -27.33 -58.87 -25.68
N LEU A 5 -27.77 -57.62 -25.75
CA LEU A 5 -27.17 -56.43 -25.18
C LEU A 5 -27.23 -56.47 -23.65
N THR A 6 -26.25 -55.84 -22.99
CA THR A 6 -26.31 -55.11 -21.70
C THR A 6 -24.88 -54.70 -21.37
N SER A 7 -24.52 -53.53 -20.88
CA SER A 7 -25.16 -52.23 -20.70
C SER A 7 -24.02 -51.28 -20.27
N CYS A 8 -24.23 -49.98 -20.49
CA CYS A 8 -23.58 -48.79 -19.91
C CYS A 8 -22.72 -49.04 -18.64
N TRP A 9 -21.60 -48.36 -18.38
CA TRP A 9 -21.51 -46.92 -18.16
C TRP A 9 -20.07 -46.44 -18.36
N ARG A 10 -19.91 -45.35 -19.12
CA ARG A 10 -18.67 -44.58 -19.20
C ARG A 10 -18.53 -43.78 -17.90
N GLN A 11 -17.57 -44.14 -17.06
CA GLN A 11 -17.21 -43.35 -15.89
C GLN A 11 -16.80 -41.96 -16.38
N SER A 12 -17.62 -40.98 -16.01
CA SER A 12 -17.29 -39.57 -16.09
C SER A 12 -16.17 -39.33 -15.08
N ASP A 13 -14.96 -39.06 -15.57
CA ASP A 13 -13.91 -38.49 -14.75
C ASP A 13 -14.41 -37.15 -14.22
N ASN A 14 -14.76 -37.13 -12.93
CA ASN A 14 -14.96 -35.92 -12.17
C ASN A 14 -13.61 -35.22 -12.07
N GLY A 15 -13.27 -34.45 -13.11
CA GLY A 15 -12.30 -33.37 -13.03
C GLY A 15 -12.83 -32.32 -12.07
N GLN A 16 -12.63 -32.53 -10.78
CA GLN A 16 -12.69 -31.44 -9.81
C GLN A 16 -11.54 -30.50 -10.14
N ALA A 17 -11.83 -29.49 -10.96
CA ALA A 17 -11.06 -28.26 -10.99
C ALA A 17 -11.06 -27.75 -9.54
N LYS A 18 -9.96 -28.01 -8.82
CA LYS A 18 -9.66 -27.26 -7.61
C LYS A 18 -9.50 -25.83 -8.08
N ASP A 19 -10.53 -25.01 -7.88
CA ASP A 19 -10.40 -23.57 -7.90
C ASP A 19 -9.23 -23.23 -6.98
N GLN A 20 -8.08 -22.95 -7.59
CA GLN A 20 -6.96 -22.34 -6.90
C GLN A 20 -7.41 -20.93 -6.59
N GLN A 21 -8.17 -20.78 -5.49
CA GLN A 21 -8.44 -19.50 -4.88
C GLN A 21 -7.08 -18.90 -4.58
N LYS A 22 -6.62 -17.99 -5.45
CA LYS A 22 -5.34 -17.30 -5.32
C LYS A 22 -5.36 -16.66 -3.94
N GLN A 23 -4.56 -17.20 -3.02
CA GLN A 23 -4.55 -16.77 -1.63
C GLN A 23 -4.11 -15.31 -1.62
N VAL A 24 -5.06 -14.39 -1.45
CA VAL A 24 -4.78 -12.96 -1.43
C VAL A 24 -3.96 -12.67 -0.18
N ASP A 25 -2.87 -11.94 -0.38
CA ASP A 25 -1.93 -11.62 0.68
C ASP A 25 -2.58 -10.73 1.74
N LYS A 26 -2.63 -11.22 3.00
CA LYS A 26 -3.32 -10.56 4.12
C LYS A 26 -2.89 -9.12 4.33
N PHE A 27 -1.63 -8.79 4.02
CA PHE A 27 -1.10 -7.43 4.13
C PHE A 27 -1.91 -6.43 3.32
N TYR A 28 -2.35 -6.82 2.11
CA TYR A 28 -3.10 -5.95 1.20
C TYR A 28 -4.61 -6.00 1.42
N THR A 29 -5.11 -6.84 2.33
CA THR A 29 -6.56 -7.01 2.56
C THR A 29 -7.03 -6.56 3.94
N GLU A 30 -6.17 -6.57 4.94
CA GLU A 30 -6.52 -6.05 6.27
C GLU A 30 -6.30 -4.53 6.27
N THR A 31 -7.34 -3.77 6.59
CA THR A 31 -7.40 -2.30 6.46
C THR A 31 -7.47 -1.57 7.79
N GLY A 32 -7.54 -2.30 8.91
CA GLY A 32 -7.70 -1.70 10.23
C GLY A 32 -8.11 -2.70 11.31
N GLY A 33 -8.19 -2.20 12.53
CA GLY A 33 -8.71 -2.86 13.71
C GLY A 33 -9.72 -1.99 14.45
N TRP A 34 -9.90 -2.25 15.75
CA TRP A 34 -10.91 -1.56 16.55
C TRP A 34 -10.60 -0.07 16.75
N ASP A 35 -9.33 0.24 16.98
CA ASP A 35 -8.81 1.58 17.30
C ASP A 35 -7.78 2.07 16.27
N TRP A 36 -7.63 1.40 15.13
CA TRP A 36 -6.66 1.85 14.13
C TRP A 36 -7.13 1.54 12.71
N ILE A 37 -6.64 2.33 11.76
CA ILE A 37 -6.78 2.09 10.34
C ILE A 37 -5.41 2.07 9.68
N ARG A 38 -5.28 1.36 8.57
CA ARG A 38 -4.07 1.34 7.77
C ARG A 38 -4.33 1.36 6.27
N VAL A 39 -3.35 1.88 5.56
CA VAL A 39 -3.22 1.75 4.10
C VAL A 39 -1.95 0.97 3.81
N PRO A 40 -2.04 -0.22 3.18
CA PRO A 40 -0.85 -0.98 2.78
C PRO A 40 -0.14 -0.27 1.63
N LEU A 41 1.17 -0.02 1.74
CA LEU A 41 1.98 0.59 0.69
C LEU A 41 2.75 -0.50 -0.06
N ILE A 42 3.96 -0.83 0.39
CA ILE A 42 4.75 -1.96 -0.10
C ILE A 42 5.27 -2.68 1.12
N LYS A 43 5.11 -4.01 1.20
CA LYS A 43 5.63 -4.78 2.35
C LYS A 43 7.08 -4.41 2.68
N PRO A 44 7.40 -4.14 3.95
CA PRO A 44 6.54 -4.11 5.15
C PRO A 44 5.98 -2.71 5.52
N TYR A 45 6.09 -1.72 4.63
CA TYR A 45 5.66 -0.33 4.85
C TYR A 45 4.15 -0.16 4.70
N GLU A 46 3.55 0.45 5.71
CA GLU A 46 2.14 0.78 5.77
C GLU A 46 1.96 2.18 6.39
N ALA A 47 0.96 2.92 5.93
CA ALA A 47 0.52 4.13 6.62
C ALA A 47 -0.52 3.73 7.67
N LYS A 48 -0.45 4.33 8.87
CA LYS A 48 -1.36 4.03 9.99
C LYS A 48 -1.89 5.29 10.66
N LYS A 49 -3.05 5.15 11.31
CA LYS A 49 -3.68 6.12 12.21
C LYS A 49 -4.28 5.36 13.40
N ILE A 50 -4.00 5.78 14.65
CA ILE A 50 -4.30 5.04 15.91
C ILE A 50 -5.62 5.49 16.57
N ASP A 51 -6.43 6.29 15.88
CA ASP A 51 -7.84 6.45 16.21
C ASP A 51 -8.50 7.18 15.04
N PRO A 52 -9.30 6.51 14.20
CA PRO A 52 -9.90 7.16 13.05
C PRO A 52 -10.92 8.25 13.46
N LYS A 53 -11.44 8.22 14.69
CA LYS A 53 -12.48 9.15 15.18
C LYS A 53 -11.89 10.43 15.80
N LEU A 54 -10.60 10.41 16.16
CA LEU A 54 -9.93 11.60 16.66
C LEU A 54 -9.34 12.38 15.49
N GLU A 55 -9.80 13.62 15.32
CA GLU A 55 -9.26 14.56 14.34
C GLU A 55 -7.76 14.82 14.54
N SER A 56 -7.27 14.69 15.78
CA SER A 56 -5.85 14.84 16.13
C SER A 56 -4.98 13.64 15.77
N SER A 57 -5.57 12.53 15.30
CA SER A 57 -4.83 11.33 14.93
C SER A 57 -4.29 11.49 13.51
N ASN A 58 -2.97 11.58 13.40
CA ASN A 58 -2.30 11.82 12.13
C ASN A 58 -1.84 10.51 11.49
N TRP A 59 -1.81 10.50 10.16
CA TRP A 59 -1.19 9.41 9.41
C TRP A 59 0.33 9.43 9.60
N TYR A 60 0.89 8.25 9.81
CA TYR A 60 2.33 8.05 9.79
C TYR A 60 2.69 6.80 8.98
N ILE A 61 3.78 6.87 8.22
CA ILE A 61 4.36 5.68 7.57
C ILE A 61 5.33 5.06 8.55
N SER A 62 5.07 3.81 8.91
CA SER A 62 5.90 3.06 9.85
C SER A 62 6.73 2.01 9.11
N TYR A 63 8.03 1.99 9.42
CA TYR A 63 8.86 0.79 9.25
C TYR A 63 10.05 0.82 10.23
N GLY A 64 10.01 -0.04 11.25
CA GLY A 64 11.07 -0.13 12.25
C GLY A 64 10.98 0.94 13.35
N LYS A 65 12.10 1.22 14.02
CA LYS A 65 12.10 1.96 15.30
C LYS A 65 12.22 3.49 15.21
N ILE A 66 12.85 4.06 14.18
CA ILE A 66 13.10 5.52 14.07
C ILE A 66 13.14 5.90 12.57
N ASP A 67 12.67 7.11 12.25
CA ASP A 67 12.45 7.74 10.92
C ASP A 67 11.13 7.38 10.22
N ASN A 68 10.04 7.90 10.79
CA ASN A 68 8.70 7.83 10.22
C ASN A 68 8.37 9.15 9.51
N ALA A 69 7.78 9.07 8.32
CA ALA A 69 7.02 10.20 7.77
C ALA A 69 5.78 10.38 8.63
N ILE A 70 5.64 11.52 9.31
CA ILE A 70 4.50 11.85 10.17
C ILE A 70 3.65 12.94 9.52
N ASN A 71 2.35 12.96 9.83
CA ASN A 71 1.36 13.86 9.25
C ASN A 71 1.31 13.74 7.72
N VAL A 72 1.31 12.49 7.24
CA VAL A 72 1.19 12.14 5.83
C VAL A 72 -0.17 12.58 5.31
N LYS A 73 -0.18 13.30 4.19
CA LYS A 73 -1.38 13.78 3.52
C LYS A 73 -1.59 13.07 2.20
N ASP A 74 -0.52 12.96 1.42
CA ASP A 74 -0.57 12.29 0.12
C ASP A 74 0.50 11.22 0.04
N VAL A 75 0.16 10.14 -0.67
CA VAL A 75 1.08 9.06 -0.99
C VAL A 75 1.06 8.76 -2.49
N SER A 76 2.15 8.19 -2.97
CA SER A 76 2.20 7.54 -4.27
C SER A 76 3.08 6.31 -4.17
N VAL A 77 2.73 5.26 -4.89
CA VAL A 77 3.53 4.04 -4.94
C VAL A 77 3.72 3.65 -6.39
N ILE A 78 4.99 3.57 -6.82
CA ILE A 78 5.38 3.19 -8.18
C ILE A 78 6.45 2.12 -8.06
N ASP A 79 6.16 0.92 -8.56
CA ASP A 79 7.01 -0.27 -8.44
C ASP A 79 7.44 -0.59 -7.00
N SER A 80 8.69 -0.28 -6.63
CA SER A 80 9.26 -0.48 -5.29
C SER A 80 9.51 0.82 -4.54
N ILE A 81 8.94 1.93 -5.02
CA ILE A 81 9.19 3.27 -4.51
C ILE A 81 7.90 3.79 -3.88
N ILE A 82 8.01 4.25 -2.65
CA ILE A 82 6.96 4.95 -1.93
C ILE A 82 7.34 6.42 -1.89
N TYR A 83 6.40 7.27 -2.24
CA TYR A 83 6.49 8.71 -2.06
C TYR A 83 5.48 9.13 -1.00
N ALA A 84 5.88 10.06 -0.14
CA ALA A 84 4.97 10.64 0.84
C ALA A 84 5.15 12.15 0.89
N TYR A 85 4.04 12.87 0.84
CA TYR A 85 3.98 14.28 1.19
C TYR A 85 3.37 14.40 2.58
N CYS A 86 4.06 15.13 3.44
CA CYS A 86 3.66 15.39 4.81
C CYS A 86 3.39 16.88 5.00
N GLY A 87 2.30 17.22 5.69
CA GLY A 87 1.89 18.59 5.96
C GLY A 87 1.62 18.83 7.45
N ASP A 88 1.16 20.04 7.78
CA ASP A 88 0.69 20.38 9.13
C ASP A 88 1.67 20.06 10.27
N SER A 89 2.96 20.38 10.08
CA SER A 89 4.07 20.10 11.01
C SER A 89 4.52 18.63 10.99
N THR A 90 5.64 18.36 10.33
CA THR A 90 6.26 17.04 10.25
C THR A 90 7.70 17.06 10.76
N LEU A 91 8.27 15.89 10.99
CA LEU A 91 9.64 15.75 11.49
C LEU A 91 10.58 15.41 10.33
N LEU A 92 11.58 16.27 10.10
CA LEU A 92 12.67 16.02 9.16
C LEU A 92 13.99 16.35 9.87
N ASP A 93 14.94 15.41 9.86
CA ASP A 93 16.26 15.56 10.50
C ASP A 93 16.18 16.10 11.94
N TYR A 94 15.29 15.51 12.74
CA TYR A 94 15.02 15.87 14.14
C TYR A 94 14.47 17.31 14.35
N LYS A 95 13.95 17.94 13.29
CA LYS A 95 13.34 19.28 13.35
C LYS A 95 11.90 19.24 12.87
N TYR A 96 11.03 19.94 13.58
CA TYR A 96 9.67 20.18 13.12
C TYR A 96 9.68 21.24 12.02
N ILE A 97 9.16 20.88 10.85
CA ILE A 97 9.00 21.76 9.70
C ILE A 97 7.58 21.70 9.16
N LYS A 98 7.12 22.74 8.46
CA LYS A 98 5.72 22.85 8.04
C LYS A 98 5.28 21.70 7.12
N ALA A 99 6.14 21.32 6.19
CA ALA A 99 5.90 20.27 5.22
C ALA A 99 7.20 19.60 4.81
N ALA A 100 7.13 18.34 4.40
CA ALA A 100 8.26 17.58 3.88
C ALA A 100 7.81 16.58 2.82
N TRP A 101 8.73 16.25 1.93
CA TRP A 101 8.56 15.21 0.92
C TRP A 101 9.52 14.08 1.22
N PHE A 102 9.08 12.84 1.08
CA PHE A 102 9.88 11.66 1.32
C PHE A 102 9.84 10.72 0.13
N ILE A 103 10.98 10.06 -0.11
CA ILE A 103 11.10 8.90 -0.99
C ILE A 103 11.64 7.72 -0.17
N PHE A 104 11.00 6.57 -0.32
CA PHE A 104 11.44 5.29 0.18
C PHE A 104 11.61 4.33 -1.01
N ASP A 105 12.85 4.10 -1.46
CA ASP A 105 13.13 3.04 -2.45
C ASP A 105 13.42 1.75 -1.68
N VAL A 106 12.43 0.86 -1.65
CA VAL A 106 12.47 -0.38 -0.87
C VAL A 106 13.53 -1.34 -1.42
N LYS A 107 13.75 -1.37 -2.73
CA LYS A 107 14.75 -2.25 -3.34
C LYS A 107 16.17 -1.79 -3.07
N LYS A 108 16.40 -0.48 -3.08
CA LYS A 108 17.73 0.11 -2.84
C LYS A 108 18.00 0.42 -1.37
N ASN A 109 17.00 0.24 -0.49
CA ASN A 109 17.05 0.61 0.92
C ASN A 109 17.43 2.11 1.10
N ILE A 110 16.88 2.97 0.24
CA ILE A 110 17.06 4.42 0.33
C ILE A 110 15.87 5.02 1.04
N LYS A 111 16.14 5.91 2.01
CA LYS A 111 15.16 6.79 2.62
C LYS A 111 15.72 8.20 2.58
N GLN A 112 15.00 9.12 1.96
CA GLN A 112 15.43 10.51 1.87
C GLN A 112 14.22 11.41 2.08
N GLY A 113 14.40 12.43 2.91
CA GLY A 113 13.44 13.51 3.12
C GLY A 113 13.97 14.83 2.56
N PHE A 114 13.03 15.72 2.21
CA PHE A 114 13.30 17.03 1.61
C PHE A 114 12.41 18.07 2.25
N SER A 115 12.96 19.27 2.46
CA SER A 115 12.27 20.38 3.11
C SER A 115 11.44 21.24 2.14
N SER A 116 11.63 21.03 0.83
CA SER A 116 10.89 21.70 -0.23
C SER A 116 10.59 20.75 -1.40
N GLU A 117 9.50 21.02 -2.12
CA GLU A 117 9.13 20.29 -3.34
C GLU A 117 10.21 20.41 -4.44
N SER A 118 10.86 21.58 -4.54
CA SER A 118 11.94 21.80 -5.51
C SER A 118 13.15 20.90 -5.25
N GLU A 119 13.58 20.76 -3.99
CA GLU A 119 14.65 19.82 -3.62
C GLU A 119 14.29 18.38 -3.96
N PHE A 120 13.05 17.99 -3.67
CA PHE A 120 12.51 16.67 -3.98
C PHE A 120 12.50 16.42 -5.49
N ASP A 121 11.92 17.31 -6.29
CA ASP A 121 11.84 17.20 -7.75
C ASP A 121 13.22 17.15 -8.40
N ASN A 122 14.15 17.99 -7.94
CA ASN A 122 15.53 17.97 -8.41
C ASN A 122 16.21 16.62 -8.11
N TYR A 123 15.95 16.04 -6.94
CA TYR A 123 16.46 14.72 -6.59
C TYR A 123 15.85 13.62 -7.46
N LEU A 124 14.54 13.66 -7.71
CA LEU A 124 13.88 12.69 -8.59
C LEU A 124 14.48 12.74 -9.99
N GLN A 125 14.61 13.94 -10.56
CA GLN A 125 15.19 14.14 -11.88
C GLN A 125 16.64 13.66 -11.94
N SER A 126 17.47 14.05 -10.98
CA SER A 126 18.90 13.71 -10.96
C SER A 126 19.17 12.21 -10.82
N ASN A 127 18.23 11.48 -10.21
CA ASN A 127 18.36 10.04 -9.96
C ASN A 127 17.48 9.18 -10.88
N ASN A 128 16.82 9.80 -11.88
CA ASN A 128 15.89 9.14 -12.81
C ASN A 128 14.76 8.37 -12.11
N TYR A 129 14.22 8.92 -11.02
CA TYR A 129 13.00 8.40 -10.41
C TYR A 129 11.75 8.89 -11.16
N PRO A 130 10.69 8.06 -11.25
CA PRO A 130 9.43 8.52 -11.81
C PRO A 130 8.81 9.62 -10.93
N LYS A 131 8.05 10.52 -11.54
CA LYS A 131 7.27 11.52 -10.78
C LYS A 131 6.10 10.84 -10.06
N PRO A 132 5.82 11.20 -8.81
CA PRO A 132 4.71 10.62 -8.06
C PRO A 132 3.36 11.05 -8.65
N HIS A 133 2.41 10.12 -8.65
CA HIS A 133 1.01 10.41 -8.85
C HIS A 133 0.35 10.47 -7.48
N TRP A 134 0.30 11.67 -6.91
CA TRP A 134 -0.17 11.91 -5.54
C TRP A 134 -1.64 11.51 -5.37
N GLN A 135 -1.93 10.84 -4.26
CA GLN A 135 -3.26 10.46 -3.84
C GLN A 135 -3.42 10.77 -2.36
N ASP A 136 -4.52 11.44 -2.03
CA ASP A 136 -4.91 11.74 -0.66
C ASP A 136 -5.12 10.44 0.13
N ILE A 137 -4.43 10.35 1.26
CA ILE A 137 -4.38 9.11 2.05
C ILE A 137 -5.72 8.80 2.72
N ASP A 138 -6.50 9.82 3.08
CA ASP A 138 -7.83 9.65 3.64
C ASP A 138 -8.79 9.07 2.59
N SER A 139 -8.73 9.57 1.35
CA SER A 139 -9.50 9.06 0.20
C SER A 139 -9.16 7.60 -0.12
N ILE A 140 -7.87 7.24 -0.07
CA ILE A 140 -7.45 5.83 -0.24
C ILE A 140 -8.03 4.97 0.89
N SER A 141 -7.97 5.45 2.14
CA SER A 141 -8.53 4.74 3.28
C SER A 141 -10.04 4.54 3.16
N GLU A 142 -10.78 5.55 2.73
CA GLU A 142 -12.23 5.46 2.49
C GLU A 142 -12.55 4.42 1.41
N MET A 143 -11.83 4.47 0.28
CA MET A 143 -11.97 3.49 -0.80
C MET A 143 -11.74 2.06 -0.29
N LEU A 144 -10.71 1.83 0.52
CA LEU A 144 -10.43 0.53 1.14
C LEU A 144 -11.54 0.09 2.11
N GLY A 145 -12.08 1.02 2.89
CA GLY A 145 -13.24 0.77 3.78
C GLY A 145 -14.49 0.33 3.01
N ASN A 146 -14.63 0.78 1.76
CA ASN A 146 -15.73 0.42 0.86
C ASN A 146 -15.46 -0.85 0.03
N GLY A 147 -14.43 -1.64 0.37
CA GLY A 147 -14.09 -2.88 -0.33
C GLY A 147 -13.28 -2.70 -1.60
N GLY A 148 -12.74 -1.50 -1.84
CA GLY A 148 -11.79 -1.23 -2.92
C GLY A 148 -10.41 -1.84 -2.66
N GLN A 149 -9.47 -1.58 -3.57
CA GLN A 149 -8.09 -2.04 -3.50
C GLN A 149 -7.13 -0.89 -3.77
N VAL A 150 -5.96 -0.90 -3.14
CA VAL A 150 -4.93 0.09 -3.44
C VAL A 150 -4.49 -0.02 -4.91
N PRO A 151 -4.21 1.10 -5.61
CA PRO A 151 -3.84 1.06 -7.03
C PRO A 151 -2.55 0.28 -7.34
N TRP A 152 -1.70 0.11 -6.34
CA TRP A 152 -0.40 -0.58 -6.41
C TRP A 152 -0.45 -2.02 -5.87
N MET A 153 -1.63 -2.61 -5.74
CA MET A 153 -1.76 -4.01 -5.29
C MET A 153 -1.04 -4.95 -6.28
N PRO A 154 -0.16 -5.86 -5.81
CA PRO A 154 0.49 -6.84 -6.68
C PRO A 154 -0.55 -7.71 -7.39
N LYS A 155 -0.45 -7.83 -8.72
CA LYS A 155 -1.39 -8.61 -9.54
C LYS A 155 -1.10 -10.10 -9.55
#